data_AF-A0A4S2GVW2-F1
#
_entry.id   AF-A0A4S2GVW2-F1
#
_cell.length_a   1.000
_cell.length_b   1.000
_cell.length_c   1.000
_cell.angle_alpha   90.00
_cell.angle_beta   90.00
_cell.angle_gamma   90.00
#
_symmetry.space_group_name_H-M   'P 1'
#
loop_
_entity.id
_entity.type
_entity.pdbx_description
1 polymer ?
#
loop_
_entity_poly.entity_id
_entity_poly.type
_entity_poly.pdbx_seq_one_letter_code
_entity_poly.pdbx_strand_id
1 'polypeptide(L)'
;RVIDLTTVVAGPLASLVLAQQGAEVIKGEPPGGDLIRRLGFIAKDGASSTHHVLGRGKRLIRLDLSTAAGRDALERLLKDADVLLHNSRPGVAERMGLDADALRRRHPRLIIGEVTG
;
A
#
# COMPACT_ATOMS: atom_id res chain seq x y z
N ARG A 1 -3.36 -8.67 -9.58
CA ARG A 1 -3.80 -7.66 -8.59
C ARG A 1 -2.64 -7.26 -7.70
N VAL A 2 -2.47 -5.95 -7.44
CA VAL A 2 -1.41 -5.38 -6.59
C VAL A 2 -2.03 -4.72 -5.37
N ILE A 3 -1.53 -5.04 -4.18
CA ILE A 3 -1.88 -4.37 -2.93
C ILE A 3 -0.74 -3.42 -2.56
N ASP A 4 -1.05 -2.13 -2.50
CA ASP A 4 -0.11 -1.07 -2.17
C ASP A 4 -0.40 -0.51 -0.77
N LEU A 5 0.46 -0.86 0.19
CA LEU A 5 0.46 -0.33 1.57
C LEU A 5 1.56 0.71 1.77
N THR A 6 2.21 1.15 0.69
CA THR A 6 3.30 2.12 0.79
C THR A 6 2.78 3.53 0.99
N THR A 7 3.65 4.38 1.53
CA THR A 7 3.36 5.79 1.80
C THR A 7 4.37 6.71 1.13
N VAL A 8 4.04 8.00 1.06
CA VAL A 8 4.94 9.07 0.58
C VAL A 8 5.16 8.99 -0.93
N VAL A 9 6.36 8.64 -1.42
CA VAL A 9 6.70 8.80 -2.86
C VAL A 9 7.21 7.52 -3.51
N ALA A 10 8.26 6.88 -2.99
CA ALA A 10 8.94 5.79 -3.69
C ALA A 10 8.00 4.60 -4.00
N GLY A 11 7.31 4.10 -2.98
CA GLY A 11 6.36 3.00 -3.14
C GLY A 11 5.13 3.38 -3.99
N PRO A 12 4.45 4.52 -3.73
CA PRO A 12 3.32 4.92 -4.55
C PRO A 12 3.71 5.20 -6.01
N LEU A 13 4.95 5.61 -6.29
CA LEU A 13 5.44 5.73 -7.65
C LEU A 13 5.59 4.35 -8.31
N ALA A 14 6.17 3.37 -7.62
CA ALA A 14 6.31 2.00 -8.12
C ALA A 14 4.93 1.39 -8.46
N SER A 15 3.95 1.52 -7.56
CA SER A 15 2.61 1.01 -7.80
C SER A 15 1.84 1.83 -8.85
N LEU A 16 2.17 3.11 -9.07
CA LEU A 16 1.63 3.89 -10.18
C LEU A 16 2.13 3.34 -11.53
N VAL A 17 3.42 3.01 -11.64
CA VAL A 17 3.96 2.40 -12.86
C VAL A 17 3.25 1.09 -13.15
N LEU A 18 3.03 0.23 -12.15
CA LEU A 18 2.27 -1.01 -12.32
C LEU A 18 0.82 -0.75 -12.79
N ALA A 19 0.13 0.25 -12.23
CA ALA A 19 -1.21 0.63 -12.67
C ALA A 19 -1.22 1.10 -14.14
N GLN A 20 -0.22 1.89 -14.55
CA GLN A 20 -0.07 2.36 -15.93
C GLN A 20 0.20 1.23 -16.92
N GLN A 21 0.80 0.13 -16.47
CA GLN A 21 1.00 -1.09 -17.25
C GLN A 21 -0.20 -2.05 -17.19
N GLY A 22 -1.35 -1.60 -16.68
CA GLY A 22 -2.61 -2.36 -16.69
C GLY A 22 -2.88 -3.20 -15.45
N ALA A 23 -2.05 -3.12 -14.40
CA ALA A 23 -2.34 -3.83 -13.16
C ALA A 23 -3.54 -3.19 -12.42
N GLU A 24 -4.43 -4.04 -11.87
CA GLU A 24 -5.39 -3.58 -10.86
C GLU A 24 -4.63 -3.30 -9.56
N VAL A 25 -4.56 -2.02 -9.16
CA VAL A 25 -3.87 -1.58 -7.94
C VAL A 25 -4.88 -1.10 -6.90
N ILE A 26 -4.83 -1.71 -5.71
CA ILE A 26 -5.58 -1.29 -4.53
C ILE A 26 -4.61 -0.68 -3.53
N LYS A 27 -4.75 0.63 -3.28
CA LYS A 27 -3.98 1.35 -2.28
C LYS A 27 -4.72 1.35 -0.94
N GLY A 28 -4.15 0.67 0.06
CA GLY A 28 -4.64 0.68 1.42
C GLY A 28 -4.04 1.84 2.20
N GLU A 29 -4.87 2.76 2.69
CA GLU A 29 -4.42 3.89 3.50
C GLU A 29 -4.84 3.76 4.97
N PRO A 30 -3.98 4.14 5.93
CA PRO A 30 -4.34 4.12 7.34
C PRO A 30 -5.45 5.13 7.64
N PRO A 31 -6.05 5.09 8.85
CA PRO A 31 -6.88 6.19 9.35
C PRO A 31 -6.16 7.53 9.19
N GLY A 32 -6.85 8.52 8.64
CA GLY A 32 -6.27 9.83 8.32
C GLY A 32 -5.61 9.93 6.93
N GLY A 33 -5.36 8.81 6.25
CA GLY A 33 -4.83 8.75 4.89
C GLY A 33 -3.30 8.80 4.80
N ASP A 34 -2.77 8.60 3.60
CA ASP A 34 -1.33 8.71 3.30
C ASP A 34 -0.83 10.13 3.62
N LEU A 35 0.33 10.23 4.26
CA LEU A 35 0.98 11.50 4.60
C LEU A 35 1.15 12.39 3.37
N ILE A 36 1.41 11.80 2.20
CA ILE A 36 1.62 12.56 0.96
C ILE A 36 0.43 13.47 0.63
N ARG A 37 -0.79 13.15 1.07
CA ARG A 37 -2.00 13.99 0.90
C ARG A 37 -1.82 15.41 1.43
N ARG A 38 -0.93 15.61 2.40
CA ARG A 38 -0.72 16.87 3.12
C ARG A 38 0.67 17.47 2.89
N LEU A 39 1.45 16.91 1.98
CA LEU A 39 2.81 17.38 1.68
C LEU A 39 2.88 18.04 0.30
N GLY A 40 3.59 19.17 0.23
CA GLY A 40 3.77 19.94 -0.99
C GLY A 40 2.61 20.89 -1.28
N PHE A 41 2.33 21.13 -2.57
CA PHE A 41 1.27 22.03 -3.00
C PHE A 41 -0.11 21.39 -2.78
N ILE A 42 -0.94 22.00 -1.93
CA ILE A 42 -2.30 21.55 -1.65
C ILE A 42 -3.24 22.14 -2.70
N ALA A 43 -3.92 21.26 -3.44
CA ALA A 43 -4.91 21.66 -4.42
C ALA A 43 -6.20 22.14 -3.75
N LYS A 44 -7.12 22.70 -4.55
CA LYS A 44 -8.38 23.28 -4.06
C LYS A 44 -9.29 22.27 -3.34
N ASP A 45 -9.13 20.98 -3.61
CA ASP A 45 -9.89 19.90 -2.96
C ASP A 45 -9.27 19.43 -1.64
N GLY A 46 -8.21 20.09 -1.16
CA GLY A 46 -7.59 19.83 0.14
C GLY A 46 -6.59 18.66 0.13
N ALA A 47 -6.33 18.04 -1.02
CA ALA A 47 -5.27 17.05 -1.18
C ALA A 47 -4.10 17.60 -2.00
N SER A 48 -2.90 17.10 -1.74
CA SER A 48 -1.71 17.52 -2.48
C SER A 48 -1.77 17.10 -3.95
N SER A 49 -1.20 17.93 -4.83
CA SER A 49 -1.04 17.58 -6.24
C SER A 49 -0.23 16.29 -6.44
N THR A 50 0.76 16.05 -5.58
CA THR A 50 1.55 14.83 -5.57
C THR A 50 0.71 13.60 -5.24
N HIS A 51 -0.20 13.71 -4.26
CA HIS A 51 -1.14 12.63 -3.96
C HIS A 51 -2.02 12.30 -5.17
N HIS A 52 -2.55 13.31 -5.84
CA HIS A 52 -3.37 13.11 -7.03
C HIS A 52 -2.60 12.37 -8.12
N VAL A 53 -1.39 12.83 -8.43
CA VAL A 53 -0.51 12.22 -9.44
C VAL A 53 -0.22 10.75 -9.10
N LEU A 54 0.16 10.48 -7.86
CA LEU A 54 0.54 9.14 -7.39
C LEU A 54 -0.66 8.21 -7.16
N GLY A 55 -1.87 8.75 -6.99
CA GLY A 55 -3.11 7.99 -6.82
C GLY A 55 -3.77 7.57 -8.14
N ARG A 56 -3.35 8.12 -9.29
CA ARG A 56 -3.97 7.85 -10.60
C ARG A 56 -4.00 6.36 -10.92
N GLY A 57 -5.15 5.90 -11.42
CA GLY A 57 -5.35 4.51 -11.83
C GLY A 57 -5.49 3.52 -10.68
N LYS A 58 -5.49 3.97 -9.42
CA LYS A 58 -5.59 3.10 -8.24
C LYS A 58 -6.97 3.21 -7.61
N ARG A 59 -7.42 2.11 -7.00
CA ARG A 59 -8.56 2.11 -6.08
C ARG A 59 -8.04 2.37 -4.66
N LEU A 60 -8.50 3.44 -4.03
CA LEU A 60 -8.08 3.78 -2.68
C LEU A 60 -9.10 3.25 -1.67
N ILE A 61 -8.62 2.54 -0.65
CA ILE A 61 -9.44 2.04 0.46
C ILE A 61 -8.83 2.48 1.78
N ARG A 62 -9.68 2.70 2.79
CA ARG A 62 -9.21 2.84 4.17
C ARG A 62 -8.93 1.44 4.73
N LEU A 63 -7.73 1.23 5.26
CA LEU A 63 -7.28 -0.03 5.83
C LEU A 63 -6.48 0.23 7.11
N ASP A 64 -7.08 -0.06 8.26
CA ASP A 64 -6.45 0.14 9.57
C ASP A 64 -5.83 -1.14 10.12
N LEU A 65 -4.55 -1.34 9.83
CA LEU A 65 -3.79 -2.52 10.26
C LEU A 65 -3.51 -2.56 11.77
N SER A 66 -3.79 -1.48 12.51
CA SER A 66 -3.71 -1.52 13.98
C SER A 66 -4.79 -2.42 14.59
N THR A 67 -5.92 -2.58 13.89
CA THR A 67 -7.08 -3.38 14.33
C THR A 67 -7.03 -4.81 13.80
N ALA A 68 -7.65 -5.75 14.52
CA ALA A 68 -7.81 -7.13 14.03
C ALA A 68 -8.61 -7.17 12.71
N ALA A 69 -9.71 -6.41 12.64
CA ALA A 69 -10.56 -6.34 11.45
C ALA A 69 -9.82 -5.83 10.21
N GLY A 70 -8.91 -4.86 10.35
CA GLY A 70 -8.10 -4.38 9.24
C GLY A 70 -7.04 -5.39 8.80
N ARG A 71 -6.45 -6.15 9.73
CA ARG A 71 -5.56 -7.27 9.39
C ARG A 71 -6.32 -8.38 8.66
N ASP A 72 -7.52 -8.73 9.12
CA ASP A 72 -8.38 -9.71 8.44
C ASP A 72 -8.83 -9.24 7.05
N ALA A 73 -9.07 -7.93 6.89
CA ALA A 73 -9.33 -7.35 5.58
C ALA A 73 -8.11 -7.45 4.66
N LEU A 74 -6.91 -7.16 5.16
CA LEU A 74 -5.68 -7.34 4.39
C LEU A 74 -5.50 -8.81 3.97
N GLU A 75 -5.68 -9.76 4.89
CA GLU A 75 -5.55 -11.18 4.56
C GLU A 75 -6.50 -11.63 3.45
N ARG A 76 -7.73 -11.12 3.43
CA ARG A 76 -8.68 -11.38 2.34
C ARG A 76 -8.23 -10.77 1.02
N LEU A 77 -7.66 -9.57 1.04
CA LEU A 77 -7.12 -8.92 -0.15
C LEU A 77 -5.90 -9.68 -0.71
N LEU A 78 -5.04 -10.21 0.18
CA LEU A 78 -3.82 -10.92 -0.20
C LEU A 78 -4.08 -12.29 -0.83
N LYS A 79 -5.20 -12.97 -0.51
CA LYS A 79 -5.57 -14.26 -1.10
C LYS A 79 -5.61 -14.24 -2.63
N ASP A 80 -6.02 -13.12 -3.21
CA ASP A 80 -6.15 -12.93 -4.66
C ASP A 80 -5.09 -11.96 -5.23
N ALA A 81 -4.08 -11.60 -4.42
CA ALA A 81 -3.03 -10.67 -4.83
C ALA A 81 -1.84 -11.40 -5.43
N ASP A 82 -1.27 -10.81 -6.47
CA ASP A 82 0.00 -11.26 -7.06
C ASP A 82 1.20 -10.52 -6.45
N VAL A 83 0.99 -9.26 -6.04
CA VAL A 83 2.04 -8.39 -5.51
C VAL A 83 1.54 -7.65 -4.26
N LEU A 84 2.37 -7.59 -3.22
CA LEU A 84 2.24 -6.68 -2.09
C LEU A 84 3.42 -5.72 -2.07
N LEU A 85 3.14 -4.42 -1.93
CA LEU A 85 4.15 -3.38 -1.72
C LEU A 85 3.98 -2.76 -0.33
N HIS A 86 5.06 -2.64 0.44
CA HIS A 86 5.08 -1.89 1.70
C HIS A 86 6.43 -1.18 1.95
N ASN A 87 6.39 -0.13 2.76
CA ASN A 87 7.58 0.60 3.24
C ASN A 87 7.56 0.78 4.76
N SER A 88 6.98 -0.19 5.47
CA SER A 88 7.02 -0.29 6.93
C SER A 88 8.47 -0.39 7.41
N ARG A 89 8.78 0.26 8.54
CA ARG A 89 10.11 0.15 9.15
C ARG A 89 10.35 -1.29 9.62
N PRO A 90 11.62 -1.76 9.64
CA PRO A 90 11.97 -3.00 10.32
C PRO A 90 11.45 -3.01 11.76
N GLY A 91 10.97 -4.16 12.22
CA GLY A 91 10.27 -4.34 13.49
C GLY A 91 8.77 -3.98 13.47
N VAL A 92 8.31 -3.12 12.56
CA VAL A 92 6.87 -2.80 12.40
C VAL A 92 6.21 -3.80 11.45
N ALA A 93 6.89 -4.18 10.37
CA ALA A 93 6.39 -5.17 9.42
C ALA A 93 6.05 -6.49 10.12
N GLU A 94 6.95 -7.01 10.94
CA GLU A 94 6.82 -8.23 11.74
C GLU A 94 5.64 -8.15 12.70
N ARG A 95 5.50 -7.03 13.41
CA ARG A 95 4.35 -6.77 14.31
C ARG A 95 3.02 -6.73 13.57
N MET A 96 3.03 -6.35 12.31
CA MET A 96 1.86 -6.33 11.44
C MET A 96 1.68 -7.63 10.62
N GLY A 97 2.57 -8.61 10.77
CA GLY A 97 2.55 -9.86 10.01
C GLY A 97 2.91 -9.70 8.52
N LEU A 98 3.61 -8.61 8.18
CA LEU A 98 4.10 -8.27 6.85
C LEU A 98 5.54 -8.75 6.61
N ASP A 99 6.10 -9.57 7.51
CA ASP A 99 7.41 -10.17 7.27
C ASP A 99 7.35 -11.13 6.09
N ALA A 100 8.40 -11.10 5.26
CA ALA A 100 8.40 -11.82 3.99
C ALA A 100 8.23 -13.34 4.17
N ASP A 101 8.80 -13.91 5.22
CA ASP A 101 8.74 -15.34 5.46
C ASP A 101 7.35 -15.80 5.92
N ALA A 102 6.69 -15.07 6.82
CA ALA A 102 5.31 -15.36 7.21
C ALA A 102 4.34 -15.16 6.03
N LEU A 103 4.53 -14.11 5.24
CA LEU A 103 3.74 -13.89 4.04
C LEU A 103 3.91 -15.02 3.03
N ARG A 104 5.14 -15.47 2.75
CA ARG A 104 5.39 -16.60 1.84
C ARG A 104 4.78 -17.91 2.33
N ARG A 105 4.77 -18.16 3.65
CA ARG A 105 4.11 -19.35 4.21
C ARG A 105 2.60 -19.33 3.99
N ARG A 106 1.96 -18.16 4.08
CA ARG A 106 0.51 -17.99 3.95
C ARG A 106 0.05 -17.82 2.50
N HIS A 107 0.88 -17.16 1.69
CA HIS A 107 0.63 -16.79 0.29
C HIS A 107 1.86 -17.14 -0.58
N PRO A 108 2.08 -18.43 -0.91
CA PRO A 108 3.33 -18.89 -1.55
C PRO A 108 3.64 -18.29 -2.93
N ARG A 109 2.62 -17.74 -3.59
CA ARG A 109 2.75 -17.12 -4.93
C ARG A 109 2.89 -15.60 -4.87
N LEU A 110 2.76 -15.00 -3.69
CA LEU A 110 2.78 -13.55 -3.51
C LEU A 110 4.20 -13.01 -3.71
N ILE A 111 4.36 -12.05 -4.62
CA ILE A 111 5.58 -11.27 -4.76
C ILE A 111 5.53 -10.14 -3.74
N ILE A 112 6.59 -10.01 -2.94
CA ILE A 112 6.66 -9.02 -1.85
C ILE A 112 7.74 -8.00 -2.21
N GLY A 113 7.32 -6.75 -2.43
CA GLY A 113 8.20 -5.63 -2.67
C GLY A 113 8.28 -4.75 -1.42
N GLU A 114 9.44 -4.75 -0.80
CA GLU A 114 9.73 -3.89 0.35
C GLU A 114 10.62 -2.72 -0.08
N VAL A 115 10.25 -1.50 0.33
CA VAL A 115 11.05 -0.30 0.08
C VAL A 115 11.55 0.26 1.41
N THR A 116 12.83 0.04 1.71
CA THR A 116 13.53 0.61 2.87
C THR A 116 14.63 1.57 2.42
N GLY A 117 15.17 2.33 3.38
CA GLY A 117 16.39 3.14 3.20
C GLY A 117 17.61 2.46 3.80
#